data_AF-A0A9W9AMH6-F1
#
_entry.id   AF-A0A9W9AMH6-F1
#
_cell.length_a   1.000
_cell.length_b   1.000
_cell.length_c   1.000
_cell.angle_alpha   90.00
_cell.angle_beta   90.00
_cell.angle_gamma   90.00
#
_symmetry.space_group_name_H-M   'P 1'
#
loop_
_entity.id
_entity.type
_entity.pdbx_description
1 polymer ?
#
loop_
_entity_poly.entity_id
_entity_poly.type
_entity_poly.pdbx_seq_one_letter_code
_entity_poly.pdbx_strand_id
1 'polypeptide(L)'
;MSSRRQSPKILKKADNAPLTRADLQYDLLTSLFSDANEVFTDPFPSQVDDRPARSRVTFRDLYVNAIMNSPKASKLLKDKMFETPEFATHFAMLSLLTNVGRINTTMSFFPEMKTTIRTYHPVPALQKTSGSLQDAPRLKSILKAVVYDYDSPKIATTLRDCRSRIDTGISPPTHIANLIFILANETVSVSKLHFSSEVDFLDLFTSIQLSSHSRARAFLWLVYNYYEAAAKPSEEPDSAVGSDTNPFSDPARPGERPPFDQLTEAEAALENVDPDDEKEISENLTSQRMQFLAAQSPKNLSKGGKNSTRDDESVINIESAMKPKPKGKHRGPAGASKSRSTATGAEGFMNQPVSSQLFDVQYRSSPHRSSPLQRRQPRLIASPVRYSPYVRSHWANVGWTRLSPPRTLLEHAWHVVTLSDPLADSDDEMQDEHCRNDYVQRLNIVCRLRGKDPTPEPE
;
A
#
# COMPACT_ATOMS: atom_id res chain seq x y z
N MET A 1 32.32 -1.85 23.47
CA MET A 1 31.01 -1.70 22.81
C MET A 1 31.26 -1.37 21.35
N SER A 2 30.93 -2.26 20.42
CA SER A 2 31.21 -2.04 19.00
C SER A 2 30.21 -1.04 18.43
N SER A 3 30.68 -0.10 17.60
CA SER A 3 29.81 0.86 16.91
C SER A 3 28.89 0.10 15.96
N ARG A 4 27.59 0.02 16.32
CA ARG A 4 26.56 -0.65 15.52
C ARG A 4 26.31 0.19 14.28
N ARG A 5 27.11 -0.06 13.24
CA ARG A 5 26.92 0.54 11.90
C ARG A 5 25.47 0.33 11.51
N GLN A 6 24.74 1.42 11.26
CA GLN A 6 23.37 1.35 10.78
C GLN A 6 23.37 0.72 9.39
N SER A 7 23.18 -0.59 9.34
CA SER A 7 22.95 -1.31 8.09
C SER A 7 21.72 -0.71 7.40
N PRO A 8 21.70 -0.61 6.06
CA PRO A 8 20.53 -0.12 5.36
C PRO A 8 19.32 -1.00 5.70
N LYS A 9 18.40 -0.46 6.51
CA LYS A 9 17.18 -1.14 6.93
C LYS A 9 16.29 -1.50 5.73
N ILE A 10 16.49 -0.82 4.60
CA ILE A 10 15.84 -1.13 3.32
C ILE A 10 16.61 -2.18 2.52
N LEU A 11 15.87 -3.11 1.90
CA LEU A 11 16.43 -4.19 1.11
C LEU A 11 16.89 -3.68 -0.26
N LYS A 12 18.06 -4.16 -0.71
CA LYS A 12 18.67 -3.80 -2.00
C LYS A 12 19.27 -5.06 -2.64
N LYS A 13 18.86 -5.39 -3.86
CA LYS A 13 19.48 -6.42 -4.70
C LYS A 13 19.62 -5.91 -6.14
N ALA A 14 20.44 -6.58 -6.94
CA ALA A 14 20.52 -6.31 -8.38
C ALA A 14 19.20 -6.64 -9.09
N ASP A 15 18.95 -6.03 -10.25
CA ASP A 15 17.77 -6.33 -11.07
C ASP A 15 17.74 -7.81 -11.45
N ASN A 16 16.54 -8.40 -11.42
CA ASN A 16 16.24 -9.83 -11.61
C ASN A 16 16.80 -10.78 -10.53
N ALA A 17 17.44 -10.27 -9.46
CA ALA A 17 17.83 -11.11 -8.32
C ALA A 17 16.60 -11.44 -7.44
N PRO A 18 16.36 -12.72 -7.10
CA PRO A 18 15.23 -13.15 -6.28
C PRO A 18 15.33 -12.66 -4.83
N LEU A 19 14.19 -12.49 -4.17
CA LEU A 19 14.10 -12.33 -2.71
C LEU A 19 13.95 -13.71 -2.07
N THR A 20 15.00 -14.13 -1.37
CA THR A 20 15.07 -15.38 -0.60
C THR A 20 14.27 -15.28 0.68
N ARG A 21 14.00 -16.42 1.33
CA ARG A 21 13.46 -16.43 2.69
C ARG A 21 14.32 -15.63 3.67
N ALA A 22 15.65 -15.69 3.54
CA ALA A 22 16.58 -14.91 4.37
C ALA A 22 16.46 -13.39 4.13
N ASP A 23 16.24 -12.95 2.88
CA ASP A 23 15.98 -11.54 2.53
C ASP A 23 14.69 -11.02 3.21
N LEU A 24 13.65 -11.85 3.22
CA LEU A 24 12.31 -11.54 3.73
C LEU A 24 12.20 -11.68 5.26
N GLN A 25 13.05 -12.49 5.89
CA GLN A 25 12.83 -13.05 7.23
C GLN A 25 11.52 -13.84 7.25
N TYR A 26 11.40 -14.82 6.35
CA TYR A 26 10.17 -15.61 6.13
C TYR A 26 9.67 -16.36 7.37
N ASP A 27 10.55 -16.85 8.25
CA ASP A 27 10.14 -17.62 9.42
C ASP A 27 9.55 -16.71 10.52
N LEU A 28 10.02 -15.47 10.61
CA LEU A 28 9.41 -14.40 11.40
C LEU A 28 8.01 -14.09 10.86
N LEU A 29 7.89 -13.87 9.55
CA LEU A 29 6.62 -13.58 8.91
C LEU A 29 5.62 -14.73 9.10
N THR A 30 6.07 -15.97 8.93
CA THR A 30 5.26 -17.17 9.18
C THR A 30 4.78 -17.18 10.63
N SER A 31 5.68 -16.99 11.59
CA SER A 31 5.32 -16.93 13.03
C SER A 31 4.31 -15.83 13.36
N LEU A 32 4.36 -14.68 12.67
CA LEU A 32 3.39 -13.60 12.84
C LEU A 32 2.02 -13.92 12.24
N PHE A 33 1.98 -14.53 11.07
CA PHE A 33 0.75 -14.78 10.31
C PHE A 33 0.12 -16.15 10.57
N SER A 34 0.79 -17.05 11.30
CA SER A 34 0.23 -18.29 11.83
C SER A 34 -0.18 -18.21 13.30
N ASP A 35 -0.03 -17.05 13.95
CA ASP A 35 -0.47 -16.86 15.32
C ASP A 35 -2.00 -16.97 15.45
N ALA A 36 -2.46 -17.82 16.36
CA ALA A 36 -3.87 -18.17 16.51
C ALA A 36 -4.59 -17.37 17.61
N ASN A 37 -3.96 -16.35 18.20
CA ASN A 37 -4.59 -15.58 19.27
C ASN A 37 -5.60 -14.58 18.68
N GLU A 38 -6.89 -14.91 18.76
CA GLU A 38 -8.00 -14.00 18.41
C GLU A 38 -8.17 -12.90 19.48
N VAL A 39 -7.21 -11.97 19.55
CA VAL A 39 -7.10 -10.99 20.63
C VAL A 39 -7.13 -9.54 20.17
N PHE A 40 -7.18 -9.31 18.85
CA PHE A 40 -7.28 -7.97 18.26
C PHE A 40 -8.72 -7.66 17.84
N THR A 41 -9.10 -6.39 17.95
CA THR A 41 -10.42 -5.85 17.63
C THR A 41 -10.39 -5.29 16.22
N ASP A 42 -11.00 -5.98 15.25
CA ASP A 42 -11.07 -5.48 13.88
C ASP A 42 -12.04 -4.31 13.79
N PRO A 43 -11.64 -3.08 13.40
CA PRO A 43 -12.59 -1.98 13.24
C PRO A 43 -13.53 -2.17 12.04
N PHE A 44 -13.26 -3.13 11.15
CA PHE A 44 -14.05 -3.37 9.94
C PHE A 44 -14.94 -4.60 10.09
N PRO A 45 -16.09 -4.65 9.37
CA PRO A 45 -16.73 -5.93 9.12
C PRO A 45 -15.79 -6.80 8.28
N SER A 46 -15.71 -8.09 8.62
CA SER A 46 -14.94 -9.06 7.84
C SER A 46 -15.64 -9.29 6.50
N GLN A 47 -14.88 -9.23 5.41
CA GLN A 47 -15.38 -9.52 4.06
C GLN A 47 -15.26 -11.01 3.70
N VAL A 48 -14.71 -11.84 4.60
CA VAL A 48 -14.38 -13.26 4.33
C VAL A 48 -15.35 -14.22 5.03
N ASP A 49 -15.73 -13.91 6.27
CA ASP A 49 -16.55 -14.76 7.13
C ASP A 49 -17.72 -14.02 7.81
N ASP A 50 -18.13 -12.88 7.23
CA ASP A 50 -19.26 -12.04 7.65
C ASP A 50 -19.27 -11.61 9.13
N ARG A 51 -18.13 -11.72 9.84
CA ARG A 51 -18.02 -11.22 11.23
C ARG A 51 -18.33 -9.73 11.30
N PRO A 52 -19.11 -9.28 12.29
CA PRO A 52 -19.40 -7.87 12.48
C PRO A 52 -18.13 -7.08 12.81
N ALA A 53 -18.20 -5.76 12.58
CA ALA A 53 -17.17 -4.84 13.03
C ALA A 53 -16.98 -4.93 14.56
N ARG A 54 -15.74 -4.73 15.01
CA ARG A 54 -15.24 -4.94 16.38
C ARG A 54 -15.29 -6.40 16.88
N SER A 55 -15.31 -7.37 15.96
CA SER A 55 -15.06 -8.77 16.30
C SER A 55 -13.61 -8.98 16.73
N ARG A 56 -13.39 -10.03 17.55
CA ARG A 56 -12.05 -10.51 17.90
C ARG A 56 -11.49 -11.35 16.74
N VAL A 57 -10.25 -11.08 16.36
CA VAL A 57 -9.55 -11.70 15.22
C VAL A 57 -8.06 -11.88 15.50
N THR A 58 -7.39 -12.75 14.72
CA THR A 58 -5.93 -12.92 14.76
C THR A 58 -5.20 -11.71 14.15
N PHE A 59 -3.88 -11.60 14.35
CA PHE A 59 -3.07 -10.58 13.67
C PHE A 59 -3.13 -10.72 12.14
N ARG A 60 -3.15 -11.96 11.62
CA ARG A 60 -3.30 -12.25 10.20
C ARG A 60 -4.57 -11.62 9.65
N ASP A 61 -5.70 -11.94 10.27
CA ASP A 61 -7.01 -11.58 9.74
C ASP A 61 -7.24 -10.07 9.86
N LEU A 62 -6.82 -9.46 10.97
CA LEU A 62 -6.78 -8.00 11.14
C LEU A 62 -6.03 -7.28 10.01
N TYR A 63 -4.87 -7.81 9.62
CA TYR A 63 -4.03 -7.18 8.57
C TYR A 63 -4.58 -7.44 7.17
N VAL A 64 -5.13 -8.64 6.91
CA VAL A 64 -5.83 -8.98 5.66
C VAL A 64 -7.08 -8.13 5.49
N ASN A 65 -7.94 -8.03 6.51
CA ASN A 65 -9.18 -7.24 6.47
C ASN A 65 -8.91 -5.74 6.30
N ALA A 66 -7.83 -5.20 6.88
CA ALA A 66 -7.42 -3.82 6.61
C ALA A 66 -7.07 -3.58 5.12
N ILE A 67 -6.44 -4.56 4.45
CA ILE A 67 -6.16 -4.48 3.00
C ILE A 67 -7.46 -4.59 2.19
N MET A 68 -8.33 -5.54 2.53
CA MET A 68 -9.63 -5.77 1.88
C MET A 68 -10.57 -4.57 1.99
N ASN A 69 -10.52 -3.84 3.11
CA ASN A 69 -11.31 -2.62 3.31
C ASN A 69 -10.67 -1.35 2.72
N SER A 70 -9.47 -1.44 2.11
CA SER A 70 -8.89 -0.30 1.39
C SER A 70 -9.69 0.05 0.12
N PRO A 71 -10.04 1.32 -0.13
CA PRO A 71 -10.63 1.79 -1.38
C PRO A 71 -9.61 1.90 -2.53
N LYS A 72 -8.32 1.66 -2.27
CA LYS A 72 -7.25 1.63 -3.29
C LYS A 72 -6.78 0.22 -3.65
N ALA A 73 -7.20 -0.81 -2.91
CA ALA A 73 -7.05 -2.20 -3.34
C ALA A 73 -7.96 -2.47 -4.54
N SER A 74 -7.43 -3.06 -5.61
CA SER A 74 -8.21 -3.35 -6.81
C SER A 74 -9.25 -4.44 -6.56
N LYS A 75 -10.32 -4.47 -7.37
CA LYS A 75 -11.32 -5.54 -7.28
C LYS A 75 -10.69 -6.92 -7.48
N LEU A 76 -9.84 -7.07 -8.50
CA LEU A 76 -9.13 -8.32 -8.78
C LEU A 76 -8.27 -8.79 -7.59
N LEU A 77 -7.60 -7.88 -6.90
CA LEU A 77 -6.85 -8.21 -5.68
C LEU A 77 -7.79 -8.75 -4.58
N LYS A 78 -8.93 -8.06 -4.33
CA LYS A 78 -9.89 -8.48 -3.30
C LYS A 78 -10.54 -9.82 -3.63
N ASP A 79 -11.06 -9.95 -4.85
CA ASP A 79 -11.63 -11.19 -5.38
C ASP A 79 -10.62 -12.34 -5.18
N LYS A 80 -9.33 -12.12 -5.48
CA LYS A 80 -8.30 -13.16 -5.34
C LYS A 80 -7.86 -13.46 -3.90
N MET A 81 -7.84 -12.46 -3.03
CA MET A 81 -7.59 -12.64 -1.60
C MET A 81 -8.74 -13.40 -0.91
N PHE A 82 -9.97 -13.21 -1.38
CA PHE A 82 -11.14 -13.99 -0.94
C PHE A 82 -11.10 -15.44 -1.47
N GLU A 83 -10.79 -15.65 -2.75
CA GLU A 83 -10.68 -16.99 -3.36
C GLU A 83 -9.56 -17.87 -2.78
N THR A 84 -8.45 -17.27 -2.32
CA THR A 84 -7.22 -18.02 -1.97
C THR A 84 -6.61 -17.45 -0.69
N PRO A 85 -7.00 -17.99 0.49
CA PRO A 85 -6.54 -17.50 1.80
C PRO A 85 -5.02 -17.51 2.00
N GLU A 86 -4.31 -18.44 1.34
CA GLU A 86 -2.85 -18.50 1.32
C GLU A 86 -2.26 -17.31 0.56
N PHE A 87 -2.84 -16.92 -0.58
CA PHE A 87 -2.44 -15.74 -1.34
C PHE A 87 -2.70 -14.46 -0.55
N ALA A 88 -3.84 -14.37 0.16
CA ALA A 88 -4.10 -13.25 1.07
C ALA A 88 -3.03 -13.12 2.15
N THR A 89 -2.61 -14.25 2.72
CA THR A 89 -1.54 -14.32 3.72
C THR A 89 -0.20 -13.87 3.14
N HIS A 90 0.20 -14.38 1.97
CA HIS A 90 1.45 -14.00 1.30
C HIS A 90 1.46 -12.52 0.87
N PHE A 91 0.32 -12.00 0.38
CA PHE A 91 0.19 -10.59 0.03
C PHE A 91 0.24 -9.69 1.28
N ALA A 92 -0.32 -10.13 2.40
CA ALA A 92 -0.24 -9.46 3.69
C ALA A 92 1.20 -9.42 4.24
N MET A 93 1.97 -10.51 4.12
CA MET A 93 3.40 -10.54 4.45
C MET A 93 4.22 -9.53 3.63
N LEU A 94 4.01 -9.48 2.30
CA LEU A 94 4.65 -8.50 1.41
C LEU A 94 4.24 -7.05 1.73
N SER A 95 2.97 -6.86 2.09
CA SER A 95 2.42 -5.59 2.54
C SER A 95 3.09 -5.12 3.83
N LEU A 96 3.25 -6.01 4.82
CA LEU A 96 3.93 -5.73 6.09
C LEU A 96 5.37 -5.27 5.88
N LEU A 97 6.16 -6.00 5.08
CA LEU A 97 7.53 -5.62 4.73
C LEU A 97 7.61 -4.27 4.00
N THR A 98 6.62 -3.94 3.17
CA THR A 98 6.53 -2.62 2.51
C THR A 98 6.16 -1.51 3.51
N ASN A 99 5.33 -1.83 4.51
CA ASN A 99 4.84 -0.91 5.53
C ASN A 99 5.94 -0.49 6.53
N VAL A 100 6.75 -1.45 6.98
CA VAL A 100 7.93 -1.18 7.84
C VAL A 100 9.11 -0.57 7.07
N GLY A 101 8.97 -0.37 5.75
CA GLY A 101 10.02 0.19 4.90
C GLY A 101 11.17 -0.77 4.56
N ARG A 102 11.01 -2.07 4.80
CA ARG A 102 12.00 -3.10 4.41
C ARG A 102 12.01 -3.30 2.90
N ILE A 103 10.83 -3.33 2.27
CA ILE A 103 10.67 -3.44 0.81
C ILE A 103 10.35 -2.07 0.19
N ASN A 104 10.99 -1.79 -0.94
CA ASN A 104 10.85 -0.56 -1.68
C ASN A 104 9.74 -0.67 -2.75
N THR A 105 8.92 0.36 -2.90
CA THR A 105 7.87 0.42 -3.95
C THR A 105 8.40 0.59 -5.38
N THR A 106 9.72 0.72 -5.55
CA THR A 106 10.40 0.60 -6.85
C THR A 106 10.61 -0.86 -7.27
N MET A 107 10.45 -1.82 -6.35
CA MET A 107 10.57 -3.24 -6.66
C MET A 107 9.27 -3.74 -7.33
N SER A 108 9.42 -4.42 -8.45
CA SER A 108 8.38 -5.17 -9.15
C SER A 108 8.50 -6.64 -8.83
N PHE A 109 7.37 -7.32 -8.64
CA PHE A 109 7.32 -8.77 -8.45
C PHE A 109 6.60 -9.50 -9.61
N PHE A 110 6.36 -8.80 -10.73
CA PHE A 110 5.81 -9.39 -11.96
C PHE A 110 6.72 -9.14 -13.19
N PRO A 111 6.94 -10.15 -14.06
CA PRO A 111 7.92 -10.09 -15.16
C PRO A 111 7.64 -9.01 -16.21
N GLU A 112 6.40 -8.53 -16.33
CA GLU A 112 5.95 -7.73 -17.49
C GLU A 112 6.33 -6.24 -17.40
N MET A 113 6.92 -5.78 -16.29
CA MET A 113 7.23 -4.37 -16.11
C MET A 113 8.36 -3.84 -17.01
N LYS A 114 8.10 -2.69 -17.64
CA LYS A 114 9.04 -1.92 -18.48
C LYS A 114 9.16 -0.46 -18.02
N THR A 115 9.68 -0.20 -16.84
CA THR A 115 10.02 1.19 -16.45
C THR A 115 11.45 1.28 -15.97
N THR A 116 12.19 2.29 -16.42
CA THR A 116 13.60 2.55 -16.07
C THR A 116 13.82 2.80 -14.57
N ILE A 117 12.73 3.00 -13.82
CA ILE A 117 12.72 3.31 -12.37
C ILE A 117 12.46 2.05 -11.53
N ARG A 118 11.93 0.97 -12.10
CA ARG A 118 11.56 -0.24 -11.35
C ARG A 118 12.42 -1.44 -11.71
N THR A 119 12.91 -2.11 -10.68
CA THR A 119 13.68 -3.35 -10.78
C THR A 119 12.77 -4.56 -10.53
N TYR A 120 12.89 -5.60 -11.33
CA TYR A 120 12.17 -6.85 -11.14
C TYR A 120 12.89 -7.75 -10.13
N HIS A 121 12.14 -8.32 -9.20
CA HIS A 121 12.63 -9.26 -8.21
C HIS A 121 11.58 -10.37 -8.06
N PRO A 122 11.85 -11.62 -8.42
CA PRO A 122 10.97 -12.72 -8.05
C PRO A 122 10.96 -12.92 -6.52
N VAL A 123 9.84 -13.39 -5.96
CA VAL A 123 9.66 -13.65 -4.52
C VAL A 123 9.10 -15.07 -4.33
N PRO A 124 9.92 -16.12 -4.54
CA PRO A 124 9.43 -17.50 -4.68
C PRO A 124 8.59 -17.97 -3.50
N ALA A 125 9.04 -17.68 -2.28
CA ALA A 125 8.34 -18.01 -1.03
C ALA A 125 6.90 -17.47 -0.94
N LEU A 126 6.59 -16.37 -1.64
CA LEU A 126 5.28 -15.71 -1.64
C LEU A 126 4.52 -15.88 -2.98
N GLN A 127 5.15 -16.49 -3.99
CA GLN A 127 4.60 -16.68 -5.35
C GLN A 127 4.24 -18.14 -5.68
N LYS A 128 4.16 -19.02 -4.68
CA LYS A 128 3.68 -20.42 -4.85
C LYS A 128 2.22 -20.51 -5.27
N THR A 129 1.40 -19.58 -4.78
CA THR A 129 -0.04 -19.50 -5.06
C THR A 129 -0.30 -18.83 -6.41
N SER A 130 -1.31 -19.29 -7.14
CA SER A 130 -1.75 -18.72 -8.42
C SER A 130 -2.40 -17.34 -8.27
N GLY A 131 -1.59 -16.30 -8.04
CA GLY A 131 -2.04 -14.92 -7.90
C GLY A 131 -1.00 -13.92 -8.37
N SER A 132 -1.43 -12.93 -9.16
CA SER A 132 -0.52 -11.93 -9.72
C SER A 132 -0.27 -10.78 -8.74
N LEU A 133 0.99 -10.45 -8.49
CA LEU A 133 1.41 -9.36 -7.61
C LEU A 133 1.35 -7.96 -8.28
N GLN A 134 0.41 -7.77 -9.23
CA GLN A 134 0.24 -6.50 -9.97
C GLN A 134 -0.06 -5.29 -9.08
N ASP A 135 -0.71 -5.50 -7.93
CA ASP A 135 -1.03 -4.46 -6.95
C ASP A 135 0.14 -4.09 -6.03
N ALA A 136 1.23 -4.87 -6.01
CA ALA A 136 2.37 -4.62 -5.14
C ALA A 136 2.99 -3.19 -5.24
N PRO A 137 3.09 -2.56 -6.43
CA PRO A 137 3.60 -1.19 -6.54
C PRO A 137 2.64 -0.13 -5.96
N ARG A 138 1.37 -0.51 -5.74
CA ARG A 138 0.34 0.32 -5.11
C ARG A 138 0.27 0.13 -3.59
N LEU A 139 1.03 -0.79 -2.99
CA LEU A 139 0.93 -1.14 -1.56
C LEU A 139 0.94 0.06 -0.61
N LYS A 140 1.87 1.02 -0.77
CA LYS A 140 1.88 2.24 0.07
C LYS A 140 0.61 3.09 -0.09
N SER A 141 -0.02 3.08 -1.26
CA SER A 141 -1.31 3.75 -1.51
C SER A 141 -2.47 2.97 -0.88
N ILE A 142 -2.47 1.64 -1.02
CA ILE A 142 -3.46 0.73 -0.42
C ILE A 142 -3.48 0.91 1.10
N LEU A 143 -2.31 0.79 1.75
CA LEU A 143 -2.16 0.86 3.20
C LEU A 143 -2.46 2.25 3.77
N LYS A 144 -2.11 3.33 3.07
CA LYS A 144 -2.42 4.71 3.49
C LYS A 144 -3.86 5.13 3.24
N ALA A 145 -4.58 4.44 2.36
CA ALA A 145 -5.97 4.77 2.02
C ALA A 145 -7.00 3.98 2.83
N VAL A 146 -6.58 3.06 3.71
CA VAL A 146 -7.47 2.36 4.65
C VAL A 146 -8.22 3.41 5.46
N VAL A 147 -9.53 3.51 5.23
CA VAL A 147 -10.37 4.50 5.90
C VAL A 147 -10.71 3.96 7.27
N TYR A 148 -10.06 4.50 8.31
CA TYR A 148 -10.44 4.24 9.69
C TYR A 148 -11.46 5.29 10.12
N ASP A 149 -12.74 4.92 10.22
CA ASP A 149 -13.79 5.80 10.72
C ASP A 149 -14.45 5.22 11.97
N TYR A 150 -14.58 6.07 12.98
CA TYR A 150 -15.29 5.82 14.23
C TYR A 150 -15.77 7.18 14.81
N ASP A 151 -16.12 8.12 13.93
CA ASP A 151 -16.83 9.38 14.20
C ASP A 151 -16.26 10.32 15.31
N SER A 152 -15.22 11.15 15.12
CA SER A 152 -14.16 11.23 14.10
C SER A 152 -12.92 11.99 14.66
N PRO A 153 -12.35 11.61 15.82
CA PRO A 153 -11.13 12.25 16.33
C PRO A 153 -9.94 12.02 15.38
N LYS A 154 -8.98 12.96 15.31
CA LYS A 154 -7.74 12.83 14.51
C LYS A 154 -7.05 11.50 14.78
N ILE A 155 -6.92 10.63 13.76
CA ILE A 155 -6.27 9.32 13.84
C ILE A 155 -4.92 9.45 14.56
N ALA A 156 -4.57 8.49 15.42
CA ALA A 156 -3.29 8.50 16.11
C ALA A 156 -2.12 8.68 15.12
N THR A 157 -1.19 9.58 15.42
CA THR A 157 -0.01 9.86 14.59
C THR A 157 1.31 9.52 15.27
N THR A 158 1.29 9.30 16.58
CA THR A 158 2.44 8.96 17.42
C THR A 158 2.08 7.85 18.40
N LEU A 159 3.08 7.18 18.99
CA LEU A 159 2.88 6.17 20.03
C LEU A 159 2.17 6.75 21.26
N ARG A 160 2.40 8.03 21.55
CA ARG A 160 1.74 8.77 22.62
C ARG A 160 0.26 9.00 22.31
N ASP A 161 -0.09 9.33 21.06
CA ASP A 161 -1.49 9.45 20.65
C ASP A 161 -2.22 8.10 20.76
N CYS A 162 -1.57 7.00 20.35
CA CYS A 162 -2.14 5.65 20.49
C CYS A 162 -2.49 5.34 21.94
N ARG A 163 -1.53 5.55 22.86
CA ARG A 163 -1.75 5.29 24.29
C ARG A 163 -2.80 6.24 24.89
N SER A 164 -2.74 7.54 24.57
CA SER A 164 -3.74 8.51 25.05
C SER A 164 -5.16 8.19 24.58
N ARG A 165 -5.34 7.67 23.36
CA ARG A 165 -6.65 7.24 22.84
C ARG A 165 -7.18 6.03 23.59
N ILE A 166 -6.35 5.00 23.75
CA ILE A 166 -6.64 3.81 24.55
C ILE A 166 -7.02 4.19 25.99
N ASP A 167 -6.26 5.07 26.64
CA ASP A 167 -6.53 5.54 28.01
C ASP A 167 -7.85 6.33 28.12
N THR A 168 -8.35 6.90 27.02
CA THR A 168 -9.69 7.53 26.92
C THR A 168 -10.81 6.58 26.44
N GLY A 169 -10.54 5.27 26.35
CA GLY A 169 -11.52 4.26 25.92
C GLY A 169 -11.68 4.10 24.40
N ILE A 170 -10.87 4.79 23.59
CA ILE A 170 -10.86 4.65 22.13
C ILE A 170 -9.92 3.49 21.76
N SER A 171 -10.49 2.28 21.71
CA SER A 171 -9.82 1.07 21.25
C SER A 171 -10.56 0.43 20.06
N PRO A 172 -9.90 0.15 18.92
CA PRO A 172 -8.49 0.42 18.67
C PRO A 172 -8.20 1.93 18.47
N PRO A 173 -6.96 2.40 18.68
CA PRO A 173 -6.64 3.82 18.53
C PRO A 173 -6.43 4.25 17.07
N THR A 174 -6.28 3.31 16.14
CA THR A 174 -6.10 3.52 14.69
C THR A 174 -6.33 2.19 13.93
N HIS A 175 -6.14 2.16 12.61
CA HIS A 175 -6.07 0.89 11.86
C HIS A 175 -4.66 0.30 11.93
N ILE A 176 -4.56 -1.04 11.87
CA ILE A 176 -3.30 -1.77 12.11
C ILE A 176 -2.12 -1.32 11.24
N ALA A 177 -2.36 -1.00 9.96
CA ALA A 177 -1.31 -0.56 9.05
C ALA A 177 -0.68 0.79 9.48
N ASN A 178 -1.47 1.73 10.02
CA ASN A 178 -0.93 2.98 10.54
C ASN A 178 -0.21 2.79 11.88
N LEU A 179 -0.67 1.89 12.77
CA LEU A 179 0.09 1.57 13.98
C LEU A 179 1.50 1.05 13.64
N ILE A 180 1.61 0.13 12.68
CA ILE A 180 2.92 -0.41 12.25
C ILE A 180 3.80 0.68 11.62
N PHE A 181 3.22 1.62 10.87
CA PHE A 181 3.93 2.79 10.34
C PHE A 181 4.45 3.70 11.46
N ILE A 182 3.67 3.93 12.52
CA ILE A 182 4.09 4.67 13.71
C ILE A 182 5.25 3.96 14.41
N LEU A 183 5.13 2.65 14.68
CA LEU A 183 6.19 1.84 15.30
C LEU A 183 7.49 1.86 14.48
N ALA A 184 7.39 1.84 13.14
CA ALA A 184 8.53 1.93 12.23
C ALA A 184 9.22 3.30 12.29
N ASN A 185 8.46 4.40 12.25
CA ASN A 185 9.01 5.76 12.31
C ASN A 185 9.58 6.11 13.68
N GLU A 186 8.91 5.69 14.75
CA GLU A 186 9.33 5.90 16.14
C GLU A 186 10.24 4.78 16.68
N THR A 187 10.95 4.05 15.80
CA THR A 187 11.80 2.89 16.19
C THR A 187 12.75 3.19 17.36
N VAL A 188 13.26 4.42 17.48
CA VAL A 188 14.15 4.84 18.59
C VAL A 188 13.37 5.01 19.91
N SER A 189 12.13 5.53 19.86
CA SER A 189 11.23 5.60 21.03
C SER A 189 10.89 4.19 21.51
N VAL A 190 10.50 3.30 20.58
CA VAL A 190 10.18 1.89 20.89
C VAL A 190 11.39 1.20 21.53
N SER A 191 12.58 1.35 20.94
CA SER A 191 13.81 0.74 21.43
C SER A 191 14.15 1.16 22.87
N LYS A 192 14.00 2.45 23.19
CA LYS A 192 14.23 2.99 24.54
C LYS A 192 13.18 2.54 25.56
N LEU A 193 11.90 2.51 25.17
CA LEU A 193 10.80 2.21 26.08
C LEU A 193 10.70 0.71 26.42
N HIS A 194 10.97 -0.17 25.45
CA HIS A 194 10.65 -1.60 25.56
C HIS A 194 11.86 -2.53 25.42
N PHE A 195 12.92 -2.09 24.75
CA PHE A 195 14.08 -2.93 24.43
C PHE A 195 15.40 -2.45 25.04
N SER A 196 15.36 -1.56 26.04
CA SER A 196 16.55 -1.02 26.74
C SER A 196 17.62 -0.41 25.83
N SER A 197 17.25 0.01 24.61
CA SER A 197 18.17 0.41 23.52
C SER A 197 19.08 -0.70 22.96
N GLU A 198 18.80 -1.97 23.23
CA GLU A 198 19.56 -3.12 22.69
C GLU A 198 19.14 -3.45 21.24
N VAL A 199 17.83 -3.42 20.98
CA VAL A 199 17.19 -3.83 19.73
C VAL A 199 16.26 -2.70 19.24
N ASP A 200 16.39 -2.29 17.99
CA ASP A 200 15.43 -1.38 17.35
C ASP A 200 14.19 -2.16 16.88
N PHE A 201 13.02 -1.52 16.84
CA PHE A 201 11.80 -2.15 16.26
C PHE A 201 12.04 -2.68 14.84
N LEU A 202 12.79 -1.94 14.02
CA LEU A 202 13.11 -2.36 12.66
C LEU A 202 14.16 -3.48 12.59
N ASP A 203 14.93 -3.73 13.65
CA ASP A 203 15.86 -4.85 13.69
C ASP A 203 15.11 -6.19 13.76
N LEU A 204 13.87 -6.19 14.29
CA LEU A 204 13.00 -7.38 14.29
C LEU A 204 12.81 -7.95 12.87
N PHE A 205 12.88 -7.09 11.84
CA PHE A 205 12.73 -7.44 10.41
C PHE A 205 14.06 -7.58 9.65
N THR A 206 15.18 -7.74 10.36
CA THR A 206 16.52 -7.93 9.77
C THR A 206 17.18 -9.21 10.28
N SER A 207 18.19 -9.70 9.55
CA SER A 207 19.00 -10.82 10.01
C SER A 207 19.87 -10.38 11.20
N ILE A 208 19.46 -10.78 12.40
CA ILE A 208 20.19 -10.62 13.65
C ILE A 208 20.20 -11.97 14.40
N GLN A 209 21.12 -12.14 15.35
CA GLN A 209 21.26 -13.38 16.13
C GLN A 209 20.16 -13.55 17.21
N LEU A 210 18.90 -13.26 16.86
CA LEU A 210 17.71 -13.47 17.70
C LEU A 210 16.69 -14.32 16.95
N SER A 211 16.08 -15.30 17.63
CA SER A 211 15.15 -16.24 16.99
C SER A 211 13.98 -15.52 16.30
N SER A 212 13.61 -15.99 15.11
CA SER A 212 12.44 -15.50 14.38
C SER A 212 11.16 -15.60 15.22
N HIS A 213 11.04 -16.64 16.06
CA HIS A 213 9.92 -16.81 16.97
C HIS A 213 9.88 -15.75 18.09
N SER A 214 10.98 -15.50 18.81
CA SER A 214 10.99 -14.49 19.88
C SER A 214 10.80 -13.07 19.34
N ARG A 215 11.35 -12.77 18.15
CA ARG A 215 11.11 -11.51 17.43
C ARG A 215 9.64 -11.35 17.04
N ALA A 216 8.98 -12.41 16.56
CA ALA A 216 7.56 -12.40 16.23
C ALA A 216 6.70 -12.14 17.48
N ARG A 217 6.96 -12.85 18.58
CA ARG A 217 6.26 -12.65 19.86
C ARG A 217 6.45 -11.24 20.42
N ALA A 218 7.66 -10.68 20.35
CA ALA A 218 7.93 -9.30 20.76
C ALA A 218 7.22 -8.26 19.88
N PHE A 219 7.10 -8.50 18.57
CA PHE A 219 6.29 -7.67 17.68
C PHE A 219 4.80 -7.75 18.04
N LEU A 220 4.23 -8.94 18.23
CA LEU A 220 2.82 -9.12 18.60
C LEU A 220 2.51 -8.48 19.96
N TRP A 221 3.44 -8.58 20.92
CA TRP A 221 3.37 -7.88 22.20
C TRP A 221 3.30 -6.36 22.01
N LEU A 222 4.15 -5.77 21.16
CA LEU A 222 4.12 -4.33 20.85
C LEU A 222 2.81 -3.91 20.18
N VAL A 223 2.33 -4.70 19.20
CA VAL A 223 1.06 -4.42 18.53
C VAL A 223 -0.06 -4.43 19.57
N TYR A 224 -0.19 -5.48 20.38
CA TYR A 224 -1.22 -5.55 21.42
C TYR A 224 -1.12 -4.37 22.41
N ASN A 225 0.08 -4.02 22.88
CA ASN A 225 0.30 -2.93 23.83
C ASN A 225 -0.13 -1.53 23.31
N TYR A 226 -0.08 -1.32 21.99
CA TYR A 226 -0.45 -0.05 21.34
C TYR A 226 -1.73 -0.12 20.47
N TYR A 227 -2.41 -1.27 20.44
CA TYR A 227 -3.66 -1.48 19.70
C TYR A 227 -4.83 -1.85 20.61
N GLU A 228 -4.60 -2.73 21.60
CA GLU A 228 -5.64 -3.37 22.41
C GLU A 228 -5.56 -3.06 23.90
N ALA A 229 -4.35 -3.10 24.46
CA ALA A 229 -4.13 -3.16 25.91
C ALA A 229 -4.84 -2.03 26.64
N ALA A 230 -5.85 -2.37 27.45
CA ALA A 230 -6.76 -1.43 28.06
C ALA A 230 -6.06 -0.27 28.80
N ALA A 231 -6.80 0.82 29.04
CA ALA A 231 -6.51 1.69 30.18
C ALA A 231 -6.30 0.81 31.43
N LYS A 232 -5.37 1.15 32.33
CA LYS A 232 -5.16 0.36 33.56
C LYS A 232 -6.53 0.08 34.22
N PRO A 233 -6.81 -1.17 34.65
CA PRO A 233 -8.09 -1.46 35.28
C PRO A 233 -8.31 -0.50 36.45
N SER A 234 -9.51 0.07 36.51
CA SER A 234 -9.99 0.74 37.71
C SER A 234 -9.89 -0.21 38.90
N GLU A 235 -9.62 0.29 40.09
CA GLU A 235 -9.47 -0.49 41.34
C GLU A 235 -10.79 -1.15 41.83
N GLU A 236 -11.79 -1.28 40.95
CA GLU A 236 -13.10 -1.87 41.18
C GLU A 236 -13.03 -3.40 40.99
N PRO A 237 -13.25 -4.21 42.04
CA PRO A 237 -12.78 -5.60 42.08
C PRO A 237 -13.67 -6.66 41.40
N ASP A 238 -14.69 -6.28 40.61
CA ASP A 238 -15.82 -7.19 40.30
C ASP A 238 -16.23 -7.28 38.81
N SER A 239 -15.39 -6.83 37.86
CA SER A 239 -15.65 -7.08 36.42
C SER A 239 -15.08 -8.44 35.97
N ALA A 240 -15.98 -9.37 35.62
CA ALA A 240 -15.65 -10.76 35.34
C ALA A 240 -14.88 -11.02 34.03
N VAL A 241 -13.66 -11.55 34.18
CA VAL A 241 -13.00 -12.55 33.31
C VAL A 241 -12.88 -12.21 31.82
N GLY A 242 -12.05 -11.22 31.53
CA GLY A 242 -11.08 -11.27 30.43
C GLY A 242 -9.68 -11.07 31.03
N SER A 243 -8.64 -11.74 30.54
CA SER A 243 -7.29 -11.44 31.03
C SER A 243 -6.87 -10.08 30.51
N ASP A 244 -6.85 -9.05 31.37
CA ASP A 244 -6.29 -7.72 31.07
C ASP A 244 -4.77 -7.75 30.80
N THR A 245 -4.15 -8.93 30.90
CA THR A 245 -2.73 -9.15 30.65
C THR A 245 -2.52 -9.46 29.17
N ASN A 246 -1.57 -8.74 28.55
CA ASN A 246 -1.17 -8.97 27.17
C ASN A 246 -0.71 -10.43 26.97
N PRO A 247 -1.37 -11.23 26.08
CA PRO A 247 -1.14 -12.68 25.95
C PRO A 247 0.26 -13.02 25.44
N PHE A 248 0.94 -12.06 24.80
CA PHE A 248 2.29 -12.22 24.29
C PHE A 248 3.38 -11.91 25.34
N SER A 249 3.01 -11.46 26.55
CA SER A 249 3.95 -11.04 27.62
C SER A 249 4.90 -12.17 28.06
N ASP A 250 5.95 -11.79 28.78
CA ASP A 250 6.80 -12.72 29.52
C ASP A 250 5.96 -13.55 30.52
N PRO A 251 5.90 -14.89 30.42
CA PRO A 251 5.16 -15.73 31.37
C PRO A 251 5.66 -15.60 32.82
N ALA A 252 6.92 -15.21 33.03
CA ALA A 252 7.49 -14.97 34.35
C ALA A 252 7.23 -13.54 34.87
N ARG A 253 6.89 -12.59 33.99
CA ARG A 253 6.66 -11.17 34.31
C ARG A 253 5.45 -10.62 33.55
N PRO A 254 4.23 -10.84 34.08
CA PRO A 254 2.98 -10.37 33.47
C PRO A 254 3.02 -8.88 33.11
N GLY A 255 2.65 -8.55 31.88
CA GLY A 255 2.65 -7.18 31.36
C GLY A 255 4.01 -6.68 30.83
N GLU A 256 5.13 -7.34 31.15
CA GLU A 256 6.41 -7.04 30.49
C GLU A 256 6.52 -7.74 29.13
N ARG A 257 7.39 -7.19 28.27
CA ARG A 257 7.70 -7.79 26.97
C ARG A 257 8.36 -9.16 27.13
N PRO A 258 8.14 -10.10 26.19
CA PRO A 258 8.83 -11.38 26.22
C PRO A 258 10.37 -11.21 26.12
N PRO A 259 11.14 -12.17 26.67
CA PRO A 259 12.58 -12.24 26.43
C PRO A 259 12.88 -12.51 24.94
N PHE A 260 14.12 -12.23 24.54
CA PHE A 260 14.63 -12.61 23.22
C PHE A 260 15.52 -13.84 23.35
N ASP A 261 15.33 -14.83 22.48
CA ASP A 261 16.22 -16.00 22.43
C ASP A 261 17.39 -15.67 21.51
N GLN A 262 18.61 -15.67 22.04
CA GLN A 262 19.81 -15.51 21.23
C GLN A 262 20.13 -16.83 20.49
N LEU A 263 20.41 -16.73 19.20
CA LEU A 263 20.83 -17.87 18.38
C LEU A 263 22.34 -17.92 18.21
N THR A 264 22.89 -19.12 18.22
CA THR A 264 24.22 -19.39 17.66
C THR A 264 24.21 -19.23 16.14
N GLU A 265 25.38 -19.08 15.53
CA GLU A 265 25.52 -19.00 14.06
C GLU A 265 24.99 -20.26 13.36
N ALA A 266 25.12 -21.44 13.99
CA ALA A 266 24.59 -22.69 13.47
C ALA A 266 23.06 -22.74 13.48
N GLU A 267 22.41 -22.26 14.55
CA GLU A 267 20.95 -22.19 14.64
C GLU A 267 20.37 -21.12 13.70
N ALA A 268 21.03 -19.95 13.62
CA ALA A 268 20.64 -18.88 12.70
C ALA A 268 20.74 -19.30 11.22
N ALA A 269 21.63 -20.25 10.88
CA ALA A 269 21.74 -20.83 9.54
C ALA A 269 20.66 -21.88 9.23
N LEU A 270 19.87 -22.34 10.22
CA LEU A 270 18.72 -23.22 10.02
C LEU A 270 17.41 -22.44 9.83
N GLU A 271 17.33 -21.19 10.30
CA GLU A 271 16.20 -20.31 10.01
C GLU A 271 16.27 -19.76 8.57
N ASN A 272 15.10 -19.55 7.96
CA ASN A 272 14.91 -18.85 6.69
C ASN A 272 15.62 -19.52 5.48
N VAL A 273 15.75 -20.85 5.50
CA VAL A 273 16.33 -21.64 4.40
C VAL A 273 15.33 -21.85 3.27
N ASP A 274 15.68 -21.46 2.04
CA ASP A 274 14.85 -21.70 0.85
C ASP A 274 14.75 -23.21 0.53
N PRO A 275 13.54 -23.82 0.56
CA PRO A 275 13.35 -25.21 0.11
C PRO A 275 13.53 -25.34 -1.41
N ASP A 276 13.75 -26.57 -1.89
CA ASP A 276 14.13 -26.80 -3.30
C ASP A 276 13.02 -26.45 -4.31
N ASP A 277 11.75 -26.52 -3.92
CA ASP A 277 10.62 -26.06 -4.75
C ASP A 277 10.64 -24.53 -4.95
N GLU A 278 11.05 -23.77 -3.94
CA GLU A 278 11.24 -22.31 -4.05
C GLU A 278 12.42 -21.95 -4.94
N LYS A 279 13.48 -22.76 -4.94
CA LYS A 279 14.61 -22.61 -5.88
C LYS A 279 14.15 -22.84 -7.32
N GLU A 280 13.40 -23.90 -7.59
CA GLU A 280 12.85 -24.18 -8.92
C GLU A 280 11.88 -23.07 -9.39
N ILE A 281 11.00 -22.58 -8.51
CA ILE A 281 10.12 -21.43 -8.79
C ILE A 281 10.95 -20.18 -9.12
N SER A 282 12.04 -19.93 -8.39
CA SER A 282 12.95 -18.82 -8.66
C SER A 282 13.59 -18.89 -10.05
N GLU A 283 14.08 -20.07 -10.45
CA GLU A 283 14.69 -20.28 -11.76
C GLU A 283 13.68 -20.12 -12.89
N ASN A 284 12.46 -20.63 -12.69
CA ASN A 284 11.35 -20.49 -13.64
C ASN A 284 10.94 -19.02 -13.83
N LEU A 285 10.76 -18.25 -12.75
CA LEU A 285 10.38 -16.84 -12.82
C LEU A 285 11.46 -15.96 -13.48
N THR A 286 12.73 -16.18 -13.13
CA THR A 286 13.85 -15.49 -13.78
C THR A 286 13.96 -15.87 -15.27
N SER A 287 13.70 -17.13 -15.62
CA SER A 287 13.68 -17.59 -17.01
C SER A 287 12.54 -16.96 -17.83
N GLN A 288 11.34 -16.84 -17.26
CA GLN A 288 10.21 -16.14 -17.89
C GLN A 288 10.55 -14.67 -18.16
N ARG A 289 11.18 -13.98 -17.20
CA ARG A 289 11.64 -12.60 -17.37
C ARG A 289 12.70 -12.46 -18.47
N MET A 290 13.67 -13.37 -18.56
CA MET A 290 14.65 -13.39 -19.65
C MET A 290 13.98 -13.59 -21.02
N GLN A 291 13.00 -14.49 -21.11
CA GLN A 291 12.22 -14.71 -22.34
C GLN A 291 11.41 -13.47 -22.75
N PHE A 292 10.77 -12.80 -21.78
CA PHE A 292 10.03 -11.54 -22.00
C PHE A 292 10.93 -10.43 -22.55
N LEU A 293 12.12 -10.25 -21.96
CA LEU A 293 13.11 -9.27 -22.43
C LEU A 293 13.63 -9.63 -23.83
N ALA A 294 13.94 -10.90 -24.10
CA ALA A 294 14.41 -11.36 -25.40
C ALA A 294 13.35 -11.17 -26.51
N ALA A 295 12.09 -11.52 -26.23
CA ALA A 295 10.97 -11.36 -27.17
C ALA A 295 10.70 -9.89 -27.55
N GLN A 296 11.12 -8.94 -26.71
CA GLN A 296 10.92 -7.51 -26.91
C GLN A 296 12.17 -6.77 -27.39
N SER A 297 13.33 -7.42 -27.37
CA SER A 297 14.53 -6.88 -28.00
C SER A 297 14.28 -6.75 -29.52
N PRO A 298 14.48 -5.55 -30.12
CA PRO A 298 14.23 -5.38 -31.54
C PRO A 298 15.21 -6.26 -32.33
N LYS A 299 14.66 -7.16 -33.16
CA LYS A 299 15.44 -8.04 -34.03
C LYS A 299 16.22 -7.22 -35.06
N ASN A 300 17.45 -6.83 -34.72
CA ASN A 300 18.33 -6.15 -35.65
C ASN A 300 18.77 -7.10 -36.78
N LEU A 301 18.22 -6.83 -37.96
CA LEU A 301 18.78 -7.12 -39.29
C LEU A 301 18.87 -8.59 -39.73
N SER A 302 17.81 -9.07 -40.40
CA SER A 302 17.97 -9.49 -41.80
C SER A 302 16.65 -9.43 -42.60
N LYS A 303 16.76 -8.96 -43.85
CA LYS A 303 15.76 -8.96 -44.96
C LYS A 303 14.49 -8.10 -44.78
N GLY A 304 14.58 -6.91 -45.39
CA GLY A 304 13.55 -5.88 -45.40
C GLY A 304 12.34 -6.09 -46.31
N GLY A 305 11.39 -5.16 -46.15
CA GLY A 305 10.13 -5.06 -46.88
C GLY A 305 9.24 -3.98 -46.26
N LYS A 306 8.86 -2.98 -47.06
CA LYS A 306 8.10 -1.75 -46.74
C LYS A 306 6.86 -1.94 -45.85
N ASN A 307 6.53 -0.87 -45.09
CA ASN A 307 5.22 -0.36 -44.63
C ASN A 307 4.13 -1.39 -44.22
N SER A 308 3.43 -1.26 -43.09
CA SER A 308 2.84 -0.03 -42.53
C SER A 308 2.43 -0.18 -41.06
N THR A 309 2.00 0.93 -40.47
CA THR A 309 1.38 1.09 -39.14
C THR A 309 0.32 0.05 -38.75
N ARG A 310 0.34 -0.35 -37.47
CA ARG A 310 -0.84 -0.44 -36.59
C ARG A 310 -0.45 -0.62 -35.13
N ASP A 311 -1.08 0.15 -34.27
CA ASP A 311 -1.07 -0.04 -32.81
C ASP A 311 -1.95 -1.25 -32.44
N ASP A 312 -1.50 -2.07 -31.49
CA ASP A 312 -2.38 -3.01 -30.79
C ASP A 312 -1.78 -3.41 -29.42
N GLU A 313 -2.31 -2.84 -28.32
CA GLU A 313 -2.07 -3.35 -26.97
C GLU A 313 -2.92 -4.61 -26.75
N SER A 314 -2.38 -5.77 -27.11
CA SER A 314 -3.00 -7.06 -26.78
C SER A 314 -2.35 -7.69 -25.54
N VAL A 315 -3.04 -7.57 -24.40
CA VAL A 315 -2.74 -8.32 -23.18
C VAL A 315 -3.08 -9.79 -23.42
N ILE A 316 -2.07 -10.64 -23.65
CA ILE A 316 -2.28 -12.07 -23.86
C ILE A 316 -2.38 -12.76 -22.51
N ASN A 317 -3.61 -13.06 -22.08
CA ASN A 317 -3.88 -13.92 -20.93
C ASN A 317 -3.68 -15.40 -21.35
N ILE A 318 -2.72 -16.11 -20.74
CA ILE A 318 -2.48 -17.54 -21.02
C ILE A 318 -2.61 -18.33 -19.72
N GLU A 319 -3.82 -18.85 -19.48
CA GLU A 319 -4.03 -19.97 -18.57
C GLU A 319 -4.16 -21.28 -19.37
N SER A 320 -3.36 -22.26 -18.95
CA SER A 320 -3.54 -23.72 -19.10
C SER A 320 -3.94 -24.32 -20.46
N ALA A 321 -3.05 -25.17 -21.01
CA ALA A 321 -3.40 -26.58 -21.28
C ALA A 321 -2.18 -27.42 -21.74
N MET A 322 -1.65 -28.26 -20.85
CA MET A 322 -0.92 -29.48 -21.26
C MET A 322 -1.90 -30.66 -21.38
N LYS A 323 -2.06 -31.22 -22.59
CA LYS A 323 -2.17 -32.69 -22.85
C LYS A 323 -2.38 -33.00 -24.35
N PRO A 324 -1.92 -34.17 -24.86
CA PRO A 324 -1.86 -34.45 -26.29
C PRO A 324 -3.14 -35.09 -26.88
N LYS A 325 -3.34 -34.91 -28.19
CA LYS A 325 -4.38 -35.58 -29.00
C LYS A 325 -4.04 -37.06 -29.28
N PRO A 326 -5.06 -37.91 -29.49
CA PRO A 326 -5.01 -38.98 -30.48
C PRO A 326 -5.82 -38.62 -31.76
N LYS A 327 -5.44 -39.23 -32.89
CA LYS A 327 -6.13 -39.12 -34.19
C LYS A 327 -7.13 -40.27 -34.37
N GLY A 328 -8.28 -40.00 -35.00
CA GLY A 328 -9.19 -41.05 -35.50
C GLY A 328 -10.05 -40.53 -36.65
N LYS A 329 -9.89 -41.10 -37.85
CA LYS A 329 -10.83 -40.94 -38.97
C LYS A 329 -11.94 -41.99 -38.85
N HIS A 330 -13.16 -41.70 -39.28
CA HIS A 330 -13.85 -42.52 -40.29
C HIS A 330 -15.08 -41.79 -40.90
N ARG A 331 -15.69 -42.40 -41.93
CA ARG A 331 -16.64 -41.80 -42.88
C ARG A 331 -18.11 -42.11 -42.47
N GLY A 332 -19.08 -41.32 -42.95
CA GLY A 332 -20.53 -41.61 -42.84
C GLY A 332 -21.00 -42.73 -43.81
N PRO A 333 -22.29 -42.80 -44.25
CA PRO A 333 -23.33 -41.75 -44.17
C PRO A 333 -24.79 -42.23 -43.88
N ALA A 334 -25.74 -41.27 -43.97
CA ALA A 334 -27.15 -41.39 -44.37
C ALA A 334 -28.19 -42.04 -43.43
N GLY A 335 -29.40 -41.43 -43.40
CA GLY A 335 -30.60 -41.96 -42.74
C GLY A 335 -31.63 -40.87 -42.43
N ALA A 336 -32.60 -40.64 -43.32
CA ALA A 336 -33.69 -39.68 -43.10
C ALA A 336 -35.02 -40.41 -42.89
N SER A 337 -35.80 -40.01 -41.89
CA SER A 337 -37.25 -40.30 -41.83
C SER A 337 -37.99 -39.39 -40.84
N LYS A 338 -39.26 -39.11 -41.12
CA LYS A 338 -40.14 -38.23 -40.35
C LYS A 338 -41.05 -39.01 -39.38
N SER A 339 -41.41 -38.34 -38.29
CA SER A 339 -42.77 -38.24 -37.71
C SER A 339 -43.50 -39.44 -37.04
N ARG A 340 -43.77 -39.24 -35.74
CA ARG A 340 -45.13 -39.13 -35.10
C ARG A 340 -45.67 -40.30 -34.24
N SER A 341 -46.43 -39.92 -33.20
CA SER A 341 -47.32 -40.70 -32.28
C SER A 341 -46.61 -41.64 -31.29
N THR A 342 -47.05 -41.92 -30.05
CA THR A 342 -48.04 -41.39 -29.06
C THR A 342 -47.91 -42.24 -27.77
N ALA A 343 -48.25 -41.87 -26.52
CA ALA A 343 -48.63 -40.62 -25.84
C ALA A 343 -48.61 -40.87 -24.30
N THR A 344 -49.43 -40.15 -23.50
CA THR A 344 -49.67 -40.27 -22.02
C THR A 344 -48.51 -39.81 -21.10
N GLY A 345 -48.70 -38.91 -20.12
CA GLY A 345 -49.87 -38.04 -19.85
C GLY A 345 -49.70 -37.17 -18.58
N ALA A 346 -50.48 -36.08 -18.50
CA ALA A 346 -50.70 -35.19 -17.32
C ALA A 346 -49.45 -34.44 -16.76
N GLU A 347 -49.44 -33.15 -16.38
CA GLU A 347 -50.40 -32.03 -16.29
C GLU A 347 -49.70 -30.75 -16.84
N GLY A 348 -50.28 -29.58 -17.15
CA GLY A 348 -51.65 -29.08 -17.01
C GLY A 348 -51.68 -27.57 -16.68
N PHE A 349 -51.21 -26.69 -17.57
CA PHE A 349 -51.38 -25.22 -17.44
C PHE A 349 -51.39 -24.52 -18.81
N MET A 350 -52.26 -23.52 -19.01
CA MET A 350 -52.42 -22.81 -20.29
C MET A 350 -52.65 -21.29 -20.12
N ASN A 351 -51.77 -20.51 -20.76
CA ASN A 351 -51.91 -19.15 -21.33
C ASN A 351 -52.51 -17.97 -20.52
N GLN A 352 -51.64 -17.00 -20.20
CA GLN A 352 -51.57 -15.59 -20.72
C GLN A 352 -52.84 -14.69 -20.81
N PRO A 353 -52.67 -13.34 -20.96
CA PRO A 353 -51.63 -12.42 -20.46
C PRO A 353 -52.20 -11.09 -19.88
N VAL A 354 -51.53 -10.41 -18.93
CA VAL A 354 -51.90 -9.01 -18.56
C VAL A 354 -50.68 -8.13 -18.24
N SER A 355 -50.69 -6.95 -18.89
CA SER A 355 -50.05 -5.65 -18.62
C SER A 355 -48.90 -5.52 -17.61
N SER A 356 -47.83 -4.89 -18.10
CA SER A 356 -46.90 -4.05 -17.36
C SER A 356 -47.59 -2.98 -16.49
N GLN A 357 -47.05 -2.72 -15.29
CA GLN A 357 -47.16 -1.43 -14.62
C GLN A 357 -45.79 -0.96 -14.11
N LEU A 358 -45.45 0.28 -14.46
CA LEU A 358 -44.32 1.03 -13.94
C LEU A 358 -44.81 1.84 -12.73
N PHE A 359 -44.01 1.92 -11.66
CA PHE A 359 -44.25 2.87 -10.59
C PHE A 359 -43.60 4.21 -10.92
N ASP A 360 -44.43 5.16 -11.36
CA ASP A 360 -44.10 6.57 -11.56
C ASP A 360 -44.46 7.34 -10.27
N VAL A 361 -43.47 7.98 -9.62
CA VAL A 361 -43.70 8.82 -8.43
C VAL A 361 -43.51 10.28 -8.81
N GLN A 362 -44.64 10.93 -9.05
CA GLN A 362 -44.73 12.27 -9.63
C GLN A 362 -44.33 13.36 -8.63
N TYR A 363 -43.36 14.18 -9.01
CA TYR A 363 -43.06 15.45 -8.32
C TYR A 363 -44.21 16.45 -8.55
N ARG A 364 -44.87 16.90 -7.47
CA ARG A 364 -45.85 18.00 -7.53
C ARG A 364 -45.16 19.36 -7.56
N SER A 365 -45.68 20.27 -8.39
CA SER A 365 -45.22 21.65 -8.55
C SER A 365 -46.27 22.68 -8.07
N SER A 366 -45.82 23.93 -7.89
CA SER A 366 -46.59 25.19 -7.78
C SER A 366 -47.23 25.59 -6.42
N PRO A 367 -47.48 26.89 -6.15
CA PRO A 367 -46.81 28.10 -6.70
C PRO A 367 -46.62 29.33 -5.73
N HIS A 368 -45.87 30.35 -6.21
CA HIS A 368 -45.87 31.80 -5.82
C HIS A 368 -45.38 32.19 -4.38
N ARG A 369 -44.58 33.24 -4.10
CA ARG A 369 -44.38 34.58 -4.72
C ARG A 369 -43.21 35.34 -4.02
N SER A 370 -42.73 36.43 -4.63
CA SER A 370 -42.07 37.62 -4.00
C SER A 370 -40.53 37.67 -3.87
N SER A 371 -39.91 38.46 -4.74
CA SER A 371 -38.62 39.17 -4.53
C SER A 371 -38.87 40.55 -3.86
N PRO A 372 -37.89 41.48 -3.72
CA PRO A 372 -36.47 41.36 -3.34
C PRO A 372 -36.10 42.32 -2.17
N LEU A 373 -34.97 42.11 -1.47
CA LEU A 373 -34.37 43.14 -0.60
C LEU A 373 -32.82 43.17 -0.70
N GLN A 374 -32.30 43.85 -1.72
CA GLN A 374 -30.92 44.35 -1.70
C GLN A 374 -30.86 45.60 -0.82
N ARG A 375 -30.34 45.47 0.42
CA ARG A 375 -30.05 46.62 1.27
C ARG A 375 -28.59 47.02 1.11
N ARG A 376 -28.37 48.31 0.77
CA ARG A 376 -27.07 48.97 0.56
C ARG A 376 -26.01 48.59 1.60
N GLN A 377 -24.77 48.38 1.17
CA GLN A 377 -23.59 48.70 1.98
C GLN A 377 -22.84 49.91 1.38
N PRO A 378 -22.31 50.83 2.21
CA PRO A 378 -21.61 52.02 1.77
C PRO A 378 -20.12 51.77 1.45
N ARG A 379 -19.49 52.75 0.81
CA ARG A 379 -18.08 52.74 0.38
C ARG A 379 -17.17 53.41 1.42
N LEU A 380 -15.90 52.93 1.45
CA LEU A 380 -14.69 53.53 2.07
C LEU A 380 -14.57 53.51 3.61
N ILE A 381 -13.50 52.89 4.12
CA ILE A 381 -12.27 53.55 4.65
C ILE A 381 -11.23 52.46 5.03
N ALA A 382 -9.94 52.79 4.97
CA ALA A 382 -8.82 51.86 5.18
C ALA A 382 -8.39 51.71 6.65
N SER A 383 -7.83 50.55 7.02
CA SER A 383 -6.91 50.27 8.16
C SER A 383 -6.64 48.74 8.27
N PRO A 384 -5.64 48.26 9.03
CA PRO A 384 -4.29 48.81 9.28
C PRO A 384 -3.17 47.75 9.07
N VAL A 385 -1.91 48.15 9.32
CA VAL A 385 -0.71 47.28 9.27
C VAL A 385 -0.45 46.58 10.63
N ARG A 386 0.09 45.34 10.56
CA ARG A 386 0.79 44.48 11.57
C ARG A 386 0.18 43.06 11.57
N TYR A 387 0.90 41.95 11.76
CA TYR A 387 2.28 41.69 12.22
C TYR A 387 2.77 40.36 11.60
N SER A 388 4.06 40.18 11.31
CA SER A 388 4.65 38.87 10.94
C SER A 388 5.90 38.61 11.80
N PRO A 389 6.03 37.44 12.46
CA PRO A 389 6.95 37.25 13.58
C PRO A 389 8.32 36.66 13.18
N TYR A 390 8.92 37.10 12.08
CA TYR A 390 10.29 36.69 11.71
C TYR A 390 11.31 37.80 11.97
N VAL A 391 12.34 37.44 12.72
CA VAL A 391 13.38 38.34 13.25
C VAL A 391 14.24 38.87 12.11
N ARG A 392 14.31 40.20 12.02
CA ARG A 392 15.16 40.91 11.06
C ARG A 392 16.62 40.87 11.53
N SER A 393 17.32 39.78 11.23
CA SER A 393 18.77 39.68 11.52
C SER A 393 19.63 40.28 10.41
N HIS A 394 20.81 40.73 10.81
CA HIS A 394 21.67 41.64 10.07
C HIS A 394 22.22 41.08 8.74
N TRP A 395 22.00 41.81 7.65
CA TRP A 395 22.98 41.87 6.56
C TRP A 395 23.50 43.31 6.46
N ALA A 396 24.79 43.47 6.75
CA ALA A 396 25.50 44.71 6.54
C ALA A 396 25.90 44.82 5.07
N ASN A 397 25.53 45.93 4.44
CA ASN A 397 26.32 46.63 3.42
C ASN A 397 27.22 45.77 2.50
N VAL A 398 26.62 45.09 1.51
CA VAL A 398 27.34 44.57 0.33
C VAL A 398 26.96 45.46 -0.87
N GLY A 399 27.98 45.87 -1.64
CA GLY A 399 27.86 46.97 -2.60
C GLY A 399 26.95 46.66 -3.81
N TRP A 400 26.28 47.71 -4.29
CA TRP A 400 25.49 47.68 -5.53
C TRP A 400 26.39 47.44 -6.75
N THR A 401 26.52 46.19 -7.19
CA THR A 401 27.22 45.83 -8.43
C THR A 401 26.26 45.72 -9.62
N ARG A 402 26.40 46.65 -10.57
CA ARG A 402 25.92 46.65 -11.97
C ARG A 402 24.68 45.79 -12.30
N LEU A 403 23.59 46.48 -12.61
CA LEU A 403 22.45 45.95 -13.38
C LEU A 403 22.95 45.19 -14.62
N SER A 404 22.79 43.86 -14.61
CA SER A 404 23.01 43.04 -15.80
C SER A 404 21.78 43.09 -16.71
N PRO A 405 21.94 43.06 -18.04
CA PRO A 405 20.80 43.06 -18.96
C PRO A 405 19.91 41.82 -18.73
N PRO A 406 18.58 41.93 -18.93
CA PRO A 406 17.65 40.83 -18.70
C PRO A 406 17.94 39.66 -19.64
N ARG A 407 18.30 38.50 -19.06
CA ARG A 407 18.42 37.22 -19.78
C ARG A 407 17.07 36.81 -20.36
N THR A 408 17.07 36.23 -21.56
CA THR A 408 15.91 35.51 -22.10
C THR A 408 15.65 34.21 -21.30
N LEU A 409 14.46 33.62 -21.45
CA LEU A 409 14.11 32.35 -20.77
C LEU A 409 15.11 31.22 -21.07
N LEU A 410 15.59 31.12 -22.32
CA LEU A 410 16.54 30.09 -22.72
C LEU A 410 17.93 30.33 -22.12
N GLU A 411 18.40 31.58 -22.13
CA GLU A 411 19.68 31.94 -21.50
C GLU A 411 19.64 31.77 -19.98
N HIS A 412 18.51 32.05 -19.33
CA HIS A 412 18.34 31.83 -17.90
C HIS A 412 18.30 30.34 -17.56
N ALA A 413 17.57 29.52 -18.32
CA ALA A 413 17.56 28.07 -18.16
C ALA A 413 18.96 27.46 -18.36
N TRP A 414 19.70 27.93 -19.37
CA TRP A 414 21.09 27.52 -19.58
C TRP A 414 22.00 27.95 -18.43
N HIS A 415 21.82 29.16 -17.90
CA HIS A 415 22.59 29.67 -16.76
C HIS A 415 22.39 28.81 -15.51
N VAL A 416 21.13 28.50 -15.15
CA VAL A 416 20.81 27.64 -13.99
C VAL A 416 21.44 26.26 -14.15
N VAL A 417 21.27 25.61 -15.30
CA VAL A 417 21.81 24.24 -15.54
C VAL A 417 23.34 24.19 -15.55
N THR A 418 24.03 25.30 -15.87
CA THR A 418 25.50 25.32 -15.97
C THR A 418 26.22 25.87 -14.74
N LEU A 419 25.54 26.61 -13.86
CA LEU A 419 26.17 27.37 -12.78
C LEU A 419 25.50 27.24 -11.40
N SER A 420 24.28 26.69 -11.28
CA SER A 420 23.75 26.30 -9.96
C SER A 420 24.51 25.08 -9.43
N ASP A 421 24.95 25.14 -8.17
CA ASP A 421 25.52 23.99 -7.47
C ASP A 421 24.38 23.02 -7.08
N PRO A 422 24.37 21.76 -7.57
CA PRO A 422 23.31 20.79 -7.25
C PRO A 422 23.32 20.31 -5.79
N LEU A 423 24.27 20.76 -4.97
CA LEU A 423 24.34 20.49 -3.52
C LEU A 423 24.05 21.73 -2.65
N ALA A 424 23.80 22.91 -3.24
CA ALA A 424 23.35 24.08 -2.51
C ALA A 424 21.90 23.91 -2.03
N ASP A 425 21.60 24.40 -0.83
CA ASP A 425 20.24 24.32 -0.29
C ASP A 425 19.33 25.35 -0.97
N SER A 426 18.06 25.00 -1.20
CA SER A 426 17.12 25.79 -2.01
C SER A 426 16.84 27.20 -1.46
N ASP A 427 17.16 27.44 -0.19
CA ASP A 427 16.96 28.72 0.50
C ASP A 427 18.14 29.70 0.27
N ASP A 428 19.31 29.23 -0.14
CA ASP A 428 20.51 30.05 -0.39
C ASP A 428 20.60 30.58 -1.85
N GLU A 429 19.83 30.03 -2.81
CA GLU A 429 19.82 30.46 -4.22
C GLU A 429 19.24 31.88 -4.45
N MET A 430 18.69 32.54 -3.42
CA MET A 430 18.02 33.85 -3.53
C MET A 430 18.92 35.05 -3.91
N GLN A 431 20.19 34.83 -4.27
CA GLN A 431 21.12 35.90 -4.66
C GLN A 431 20.98 36.36 -6.12
N ASP A 432 20.39 35.57 -7.03
CA ASP A 432 20.17 36.00 -8.43
C ASP A 432 18.82 36.73 -8.62
N GLU A 433 18.90 38.01 -9.03
CA GLU A 433 17.74 38.83 -9.38
C GLU A 433 16.94 38.25 -10.56
N HIS A 434 17.57 37.47 -11.45
CA HIS A 434 16.88 36.78 -12.55
C HIS A 434 15.97 35.65 -12.05
N CYS A 435 16.39 34.84 -11.06
CA CYS A 435 15.56 33.82 -10.44
C CYS A 435 14.30 34.43 -9.82
N ARG A 436 14.44 35.57 -9.12
CA ARG A 436 13.32 36.33 -8.54
C ARG A 436 12.31 36.76 -9.61
N ASN A 437 12.80 37.22 -10.78
CA ASN A 437 11.94 37.65 -11.88
C ASN A 437 11.21 36.48 -12.56
N ASP A 438 11.85 35.32 -12.70
CA ASP A 438 11.20 34.10 -13.21
C ASP A 438 10.10 33.61 -12.26
N TYR A 439 10.36 33.55 -10.94
CA TYR A 439 9.31 33.24 -9.95
C TYR A 439 8.11 34.18 -10.04
N VAL A 440 8.33 35.50 -10.21
CA VAL A 440 7.25 36.47 -10.39
C VAL A 440 6.46 36.22 -11.69
N GLN A 441 7.12 35.84 -12.79
CA GLN A 441 6.42 35.49 -14.03
C GLN A 441 5.61 34.20 -13.89
N ARG A 442 6.18 33.14 -13.31
CA ARG A 442 5.48 31.87 -13.02
C ARG A 442 4.26 32.10 -12.13
N LEU A 443 4.40 32.90 -11.06
CA LEU A 443 3.30 33.23 -10.16
C LEU A 443 2.17 33.97 -10.91
N ASN A 444 2.51 34.93 -11.77
CA ASN A 444 1.53 35.65 -12.60
C ASN A 444 0.81 34.71 -13.60
N ILE A 445 1.50 33.73 -14.17
CA ILE A 445 0.89 32.71 -15.05
C ILE A 445 -0.06 31.82 -14.25
N VAL A 446 0.37 31.29 -13.11
CA VAL A 446 -0.46 30.44 -12.23
C VAL A 446 -1.71 31.21 -11.77
N CYS A 447 -1.58 32.47 -11.36
CA CYS A 447 -2.72 33.33 -11.01
C CYS A 447 -3.68 33.60 -12.17
N ARG A 448 -3.22 33.58 -13.43
CA ARG A 448 -4.07 33.73 -14.64
C ARG A 448 -4.73 32.44 -15.11
N LEU A 449 -4.21 31.28 -14.71
CA LEU A 449 -4.75 29.95 -15.01
C LEU A 449 -5.72 29.45 -13.93
N ARG A 450 -5.61 29.97 -12.70
CA ARG A 450 -6.48 29.58 -11.59
C ARG A 450 -7.93 30.02 -11.84
N GLY A 451 -8.81 29.06 -12.14
CA GLY A 451 -10.23 29.30 -12.42
C GLY A 451 -10.61 29.38 -13.90
N LYS A 452 -9.80 28.81 -14.80
CA LYS A 452 -10.17 28.55 -16.20
C LYS A 452 -10.25 27.05 -16.45
N ASP A 453 -11.25 26.61 -17.20
CA ASP A 453 -11.41 25.20 -17.55
C ASP A 453 -10.31 24.73 -18.52
N PRO A 454 -9.86 23.47 -18.40
CA PRO A 454 -8.76 22.93 -19.21
C PRO A 454 -9.23 22.56 -20.63
N THR A 455 -8.95 23.47 -21.58
CA THR A 455 -8.96 23.26 -23.04
C THR A 455 -10.36 23.05 -23.66
N PRO A 456 -10.73 23.80 -24.73
CA PRO A 456 -11.97 23.52 -25.47
C PRO A 456 -11.85 22.19 -26.24
N GLU A 457 -12.98 21.51 -26.44
CA GLU A 457 -13.05 20.28 -27.24
C GLU A 457 -12.67 20.55 -28.71
N PRO A 458 -12.05 19.57 -29.41
CA PRO A 458 -11.67 19.72 -30.82
C PRO A 458 -12.90 19.73 -31.75
N GLU A 459 -12.83 20.54 -32.80
CA GLU A 459 -13.80 20.58 -33.92
C GLU A 459 -13.69 19.36 -34.86
#